data_AF-A0AA39Q8F9-F1
#
_entry.id   AF-A0AA39Q8F9-F1
#
_cell.length_a   1.000
_cell.length_b   1.000
_cell.length_c   1.000
_cell.angle_alpha   90.00
_cell.angle_beta   90.00
_cell.angle_gamma   90.00
#
_symmetry.space_group_name_H-M   'P 1'
#
loop_
_entity.id
_entity.type
_entity.pdbx_description
1 polymer ?
#
loop_
_entity_poly.entity_id
_entity_poly.type
_entity_poly.pdbx_seq_one_letter_code
_entity_poly.pdbx_strand_id
1 'polypeptide(L)'
;MSAHSTLVNDLRAIQHQIRALEGRERTLAAQYGMIGDIDSVEVFDEAKRRAFAKLGSSFEDDLRAMNRLMFLRLQLAQLRHSYTVSYGNSM
;
A
#
# COMPACT_ATOMS: atom_id res chain seq x y z
N MET A 1 -27.87 -0.30 7.09
CA MET A 1 -26.67 -1.10 6.77
C MET A 1 -26.13 -1.71 8.05
N SER A 2 -25.67 -2.97 8.02
CA SER A 2 -25.08 -3.63 9.19
C SER A 2 -23.59 -3.31 9.31
N ALA A 3 -23.02 -3.34 10.52
CA ALA A 3 -21.59 -3.11 10.74
C ALA A 3 -20.70 -4.05 9.90
N HIS A 4 -21.14 -5.30 9.73
CA HIS A 4 -20.50 -6.28 8.86
C HIS A 4 -20.48 -5.85 7.38
N SER A 5 -21.61 -5.34 6.85
CA SER A 5 -21.69 -4.88 5.46
C SER A 5 -20.79 -3.65 5.19
N THR A 6 -20.64 -2.76 6.18
CA THR A 6 -19.73 -1.60 6.09
C THR A 6 -18.28 -2.06 6.05
N LEU A 7 -17.88 -2.97 6.95
CA LEU A 7 -16.52 -3.48 7.02
C LEU A 7 -16.07 -4.20 5.74
N VAL A 8 -16.96 -5.00 5.13
CA VAL A 8 -16.69 -5.67 3.85
C VAL A 8 -16.50 -4.65 2.70
N ASN A 9 -17.28 -3.58 2.68
CA ASN A 9 -17.13 -2.52 1.68
C ASN A 9 -15.81 -1.76 1.86
N ASP A 10 -15.43 -1.45 3.10
CA ASP A 10 -14.17 -0.77 3.42
C ASP A 10 -12.95 -1.61 3.01
N LEU A 11 -12.97 -2.92 3.31
CA LEU A 11 -11.94 -3.86 2.88
C LEU A 11 -11.78 -3.88 1.36
N ARG A 12 -12.89 -3.91 0.62
CA ARG A 12 -12.89 -3.92 -0.86
C ARG A 12 -12.35 -2.61 -1.43
N ALA A 13 -12.74 -1.47 -0.87
CA ALA A 13 -12.29 -0.15 -1.31
C ALA A 13 -10.78 0.03 -1.10
N ILE A 14 -10.26 -0.39 0.06
CA ILE A 14 -8.83 -0.35 0.36
C ILE A 14 -8.04 -1.28 -0.58
N GLN A 15 -8.51 -2.51 -0.82
CA GLN A 15 -7.87 -3.42 -1.77
C GLN A 15 -7.79 -2.86 -3.19
N HIS A 16 -8.84 -2.18 -3.65
CA HIS A 16 -8.83 -1.55 -4.97
C HIS A 16 -7.75 -0.46 -5.06
N GLN A 17 -7.64 0.41 -4.04
CA GLN A 17 -6.60 1.44 -3.99
C GLN A 17 -5.19 0.84 -3.94
N ILE A 18 -4.99 -0.23 -3.16
CA ILE A 18 -3.71 -0.95 -3.08
C ILE A 18 -3.29 -1.46 -4.46
N ARG A 19 -4.18 -2.14 -5.20
CA ARG A 19 -3.84 -2.71 -6.52
C ARG A 19 -3.32 -1.65 -7.51
N ALA A 20 -3.95 -0.47 -7.53
CA ALA A 20 -3.51 0.63 -8.38
C ALA A 20 -2.09 1.10 -8.00
N LEU A 21 -1.81 1.23 -6.70
CA LEU A 21 -0.52 1.68 -6.20
C LEU A 21 0.57 0.60 -6.33
N GLU A 22 0.24 -0.68 -6.24
CA GLU A 22 1.16 -1.79 -6.52
C GLU A 22 1.62 -1.79 -7.99
N GLY A 23 0.75 -1.36 -8.92
CA GLY A 23 1.17 -1.12 -10.31
C GLY A 23 2.27 -0.07 -10.40
N ARG A 24 2.13 1.03 -9.63
CA ARG A 24 3.16 2.08 -9.58
C ARG A 24 4.44 1.61 -8.89
N GLU A 25 4.34 0.86 -7.80
CA GLU A 25 5.48 0.26 -7.09
C GLU A 25 6.32 -0.63 -8.03
N ARG A 26 5.67 -1.48 -8.84
CA ARG A 26 6.37 -2.31 -9.84
C ARG A 26 7.11 -1.48 -10.88
N THR A 27 6.48 -0.41 -11.37
CA THR A 27 7.12 0.51 -12.32
C THR A 27 8.34 1.20 -11.70
N LEU A 28 8.23 1.67 -10.45
CA LEU A 28 9.35 2.31 -9.75
C LEU A 28 10.48 1.32 -9.48
N ALA A 29 10.17 0.11 -9.01
CA ALA A 29 11.16 -0.95 -8.81
C ALA A 29 11.98 -1.21 -10.08
N ALA A 30 11.31 -1.34 -11.24
CA ALA A 30 11.98 -1.50 -12.53
C ALA A 30 12.87 -0.28 -12.89
N GLN A 31 12.39 0.94 -12.65
CA GLN A 31 13.18 2.17 -12.87
C GLN A 31 14.39 2.29 -11.93
N TYR A 32 14.30 1.71 -10.74
CA TYR A 32 15.37 1.71 -9.75
C TYR A 32 16.36 0.55 -9.96
N GLY A 33 16.08 -0.35 -10.90
CA GLY A 33 16.90 -1.55 -11.14
C GLY A 33 16.65 -2.68 -10.14
N MET A 34 15.56 -2.61 -9.36
CA MET A 34 15.12 -3.64 -8.43
C MET A 34 14.34 -4.71 -9.22
N ILE A 35 15.05 -5.70 -9.75
CA ILE A 35 14.50 -6.77 -10.59
C ILE A 35 14.25 -8.02 -9.74
N GLY A 36 13.14 -8.71 -10.00
CA GLY A 36 12.79 -9.97 -9.33
C GLY A 36 11.71 -9.78 -8.28
N ASP A 37 11.88 -10.42 -7.12
CA ASP A 37 10.98 -10.22 -5.99
C ASP A 37 11.14 -8.80 -5.45
N ILE A 38 10.07 -8.01 -5.57
CA ILE A 38 10.09 -6.59 -5.20
C ILE A 38 10.02 -6.47 -3.68
N ASP A 39 11.11 -5.97 -3.10
CA ASP A 39 11.11 -5.51 -1.71
C ASP A 39 10.47 -4.11 -1.62
N SER A 40 9.24 -4.07 -1.14
CA SER A 40 8.49 -2.84 -0.93
C SER A 40 9.17 -1.83 0.00
N VAL A 41 9.98 -2.29 0.96
CA VAL A 41 10.73 -1.41 1.87
C VAL A 41 11.84 -0.73 1.09
N GLU A 42 12.55 -1.47 0.25
CA GLU A 42 13.63 -0.96 -0.58
C GLU A 42 13.12 0.09 -1.59
N VAL A 43 11.99 -0.19 -2.26
CA VAL A 43 11.35 0.75 -3.18
C VAL A 43 10.95 2.06 -2.46
N PHE A 44 10.40 1.95 -1.25
CA PHE A 44 10.03 3.12 -0.46
C PHE A 44 11.25 3.96 -0.04
N ASP A 45 12.32 3.31 0.40
CA ASP A 45 13.53 4.00 0.82
C ASP A 45 14.26 4.67 -0.34
N GLU A 46 14.24 4.08 -1.54
CA GLU A 46 14.76 4.73 -2.74
C GLU A 46 13.88 5.90 -3.20
N ALA A 47 12.55 5.76 -3.19
CA ALA A 47 11.64 6.87 -3.48
C ALA A 47 11.88 8.04 -2.51
N LYS A 48 12.09 7.74 -1.23
CA LYS A 48 12.46 8.71 -0.19
C LYS A 48 13.78 9.39 -0.51
N ARG A 49 14.83 8.62 -0.81
CA ARG A 49 16.16 9.13 -1.18
C ARG A 49 16.08 10.11 -2.35
N ARG A 50 15.36 9.76 -3.42
CA ARG A 50 15.22 10.60 -4.62
C ARG A 50 14.43 11.88 -4.37
N ALA A 51 13.35 11.81 -3.58
CA ALA A 51 12.60 13.00 -3.20
C ALA A 51 13.47 13.99 -2.39
N PHE A 52 14.25 13.50 -1.42
CA PHE A 52 15.14 14.35 -0.62
C PHE A 52 16.35 14.90 -1.39
N ALA A 53 16.79 14.22 -2.44
CA ALA A 53 17.81 14.72 -3.36
C ALA A 53 17.32 15.88 -4.26
N LYS A 54 16.06 16.33 -4.10
CA LYS A 54 15.43 17.45 -4.85
C LYS A 54 15.50 17.28 -6.37
N LEU A 55 15.42 16.04 -6.85
CA LEU A 55 15.56 15.72 -8.27
C LEU A 55 14.33 16.09 -9.12
N GLY A 56 13.26 16.63 -8.51
CA GLY A 56 12.06 17.11 -9.19
C GLY A 56 10.75 16.73 -8.49
N SER A 57 9.65 17.40 -8.86
CA SER A 57 8.31 17.18 -8.28
C SER A 57 7.76 15.77 -8.53
N SER A 58 8.19 15.10 -9.60
CA SER A 58 7.81 13.70 -9.88
C SER A 58 8.21 12.75 -8.74
N PHE A 59 9.35 12.98 -8.10
CA PHE A 59 9.85 12.13 -7.01
C PHE A 59 9.08 12.35 -5.71
N GLU A 60 8.58 13.57 -5.46
CA GLU A 60 7.69 13.82 -4.32
C GLU A 60 6.36 13.08 -4.47
N ASP A 61 5.82 13.05 -5.70
CA ASP A 61 4.60 12.31 -6.01
C ASP A 61 4.80 10.79 -5.89
N ASP A 62 5.96 10.27 -6.30
CA ASP A 62 6.34 8.87 -6.11
C ASP A 62 6.43 8.50 -4.63
N LEU A 63 7.12 9.32 -3.83
CA LEU A 63 7.20 9.14 -2.39
C LEU A 63 5.80 9.18 -1.74
N ARG A 64 4.95 10.14 -2.14
CA ARG A 64 3.57 10.24 -1.63
C ARG A 64 2.76 8.98 -1.94
N ALA A 65 2.91 8.45 -3.16
CA ALA A 65 2.23 7.22 -3.57
C ALA A 65 2.72 6.00 -2.77
N MET A 66 4.03 5.84 -2.57
CA MET A 66 4.58 4.71 -1.80
C MET A 66 4.21 4.81 -0.31
N ASN A 67 4.22 6.01 0.27
CA ASN A 67 3.75 6.23 1.64
C ASN A 67 2.26 5.85 1.79
N ARG A 68 1.43 6.25 0.81
CA ARG A 68 0.00 5.88 0.79
C ARG A 68 -0.19 4.37 0.69
N LEU A 69 0.61 3.68 -0.12
CA LEU A 69 0.56 2.23 -0.26
C LEU A 69 0.88 1.53 1.06
N MET A 70 1.96 1.93 1.75
CA MET A 70 2.31 1.37 3.07
C MET A 70 1.19 1.57 4.09
N PHE A 71 0.61 2.77 4.14
CA PHE A 71 -0.49 3.07 5.04
C PHE A 71 -1.73 2.21 4.76
N LEU A 72 -2.12 2.05 3.49
CA LEU A 72 -3.26 1.21 3.12
C LEU A 72 -3.02 -0.27 3.42
N ARG A 73 -1.80 -0.78 3.21
CA ARG A 73 -1.41 -2.15 3.58
C ARG A 73 -1.55 -2.38 5.09
N LEU A 74 -1.10 -1.41 5.91
CA LEU A 74 -1.27 -1.46 7.36
C LEU A 74 -2.75 -1.43 7.76
N GLN A 75 -3.53 -0.51 7.19
CA GLN A 75 -4.98 -0.44 7.45
C GLN A 75 -5.69 -1.75 7.08
N LEU A 76 -5.35 -2.33 5.93
CA LEU A 76 -5.93 -3.60 5.48
C LEU A 76 -5.60 -4.74 6.45
N ALA A 77 -4.36 -4.81 6.94
CA ALA A 77 -3.94 -5.81 7.92
C ALA A 77 -4.71 -5.65 9.24
N GLN A 78 -4.87 -4.42 9.73
CA GLN A 78 -5.63 -4.12 10.95
C GLN A 78 -7.12 -4.46 10.81
N LEU A 79 -7.74 -4.10 9.68
CA LEU A 79 -9.15 -4.43 9.42
C LEU A 79 -9.38 -5.94 9.29
N ARG A 80 -8.47 -6.66 8.62
CA ARG A 80 -8.54 -8.12 8.54
C ARG A 80 -8.42 -8.77 9.92
N HIS A 81 -7.48 -8.29 10.74
CA HIS A 81 -7.33 -8.78 12.10
C HIS A 81 -8.59 -8.53 12.94
N SER A 82 -9.14 -7.32 12.89
CA SER A 82 -10.41 -6.96 13.55
C SER A 82 -11.57 -7.83 13.09
N TYR A 83 -11.68 -8.08 11.77
CA TYR A 83 -12.71 -8.94 11.20
C TYR A 83 -12.59 -10.38 11.71
N THR A 84 -11.38 -10.96 11.70
CA THR A 84 -11.13 -12.32 12.21
C THR A 84 -11.47 -12.42 13.69
N VAL A 85 -11.08 -11.45 14.51
CA VAL A 85 -11.39 -11.44 15.95
C VAL A 85 -12.91 -11.31 16.21
N SER A 86 -13.59 -10.47 15.44
CA SER A 86 -15.02 -10.15 15.67
C SER A 86 -15.99 -11.17 15.07
N TYR A 87 -15.61 -11.83 13.97
CA TYR A 87 -16.50 -12.69 13.18
C TYR A 87 -15.92 -14.09 12.90
N GLY A 88 -14.66 -14.36 13.27
CA GLY A 88 -13.97 -15.63 13.00
C GLY A 88 -13.92 -16.62 14.18
N ASN A 89 -14.37 -16.26 15.37
CA ASN A 89 -14.45 -17.14 16.55
C ASN A 89 -15.80 -17.88 16.70
N SER A 90 -16.56 -17.99 15.60
CA SER A 90 -17.78 -18.82 15.53
C SER A 90 -17.51 -20.04 14.65
N MET A 91 -16.62 -20.93 15.09
CA MET A 91 -16.50 -22.31 14.60
C MET A 91 -16.25 -23.24 15.77
#